data_AF-A0A7D7VHS5-F1
#
_entry.id   AF-A0A7D7VHS5-F1
#
_cell.length_a   1.000
_cell.length_b   1.000
_cell.length_c   1.000
_cell.angle_alpha   90.00
_cell.angle_beta   90.00
_cell.angle_gamma   90.00
#
_symmetry.space_group_name_H-M   'P 1'
#
loop_
_entity.id
_entity.type
_entity.pdbx_description
1 polymer ?
#
loop_
_entity_poly.entity_id
_entity_poly.type
_entity_poly.pdbx_seq_one_letter_code
_entity_poly.pdbx_strand_id
1 'polypeptide(L)'
;MIEHVIAGQSAQLAVTDRHEAMWQAARDLEAGFIAEMLKTAGLAKTPSMFGGGSGEDQFAGFLIDEQAKLIVGQGGIGLAESIYQSLMKRDGEMK
;
A
#
# COMPACT_ATOMS: atom_id res chain seq x y z
N MET A 1 -14.51 15.08 37.52
CA MET A 1 -14.99 15.34 36.14
C MET A 1 -13.89 15.24 35.07
N ILE A 2 -12.59 15.24 35.42
CA ILE A 2 -11.49 15.25 34.42
C ILE A 2 -11.09 13.83 33.96
N GLU A 3 -11.20 12.79 34.81
CA GLU A 3 -10.75 11.44 34.44
C GLU A 3 -11.56 10.75 33.33
N HIS A 4 -12.89 10.96 33.27
CA HIS A 4 -13.73 10.37 32.22
C HIS A 4 -13.40 10.91 30.81
N VAL A 5 -12.90 12.14 30.72
CA VAL A 5 -12.51 12.75 29.43
C VAL A 5 -11.18 12.17 28.93
N ILE A 6 -10.23 11.91 29.84
CA ILE A 6 -8.90 11.37 29.48
C ILE A 6 -9.00 9.91 29.03
N ALA A 7 -9.81 9.08 29.70
CA ALA A 7 -10.00 7.69 29.31
C ALA A 7 -10.66 7.54 27.91
N GLY A 8 -11.63 8.40 27.60
CA GLY A 8 -12.26 8.44 26.27
C GLY A 8 -11.32 8.90 25.16
N GLN A 9 -10.41 9.85 25.44
CA GLN A 9 -9.44 10.34 24.48
C GLN A 9 -8.41 9.26 24.08
N SER A 10 -7.92 8.48 25.05
CA SER A 10 -6.93 7.42 24.83
C SER A 10 -7.46 6.26 23.97
N ALA A 11 -8.71 5.85 24.20
CA ALA A 11 -9.35 4.80 23.42
C ALA A 11 -9.60 5.24 21.96
N GLN A 12 -10.01 6.50 21.77
CA GLN A 12 -10.23 7.07 20.44
C GLN A 12 -8.93 7.16 19.62
N LEU A 13 -7.81 7.52 20.27
CA LEU A 13 -6.48 7.55 19.62
C LEU A 13 -6.07 6.15 19.13
N ALA A 14 -6.24 5.13 19.98
CA ALA A 14 -5.88 3.75 19.63
C ALA A 14 -6.70 3.16 18.47
N VAL A 15 -7.99 3.52 18.36
CA VAL A 15 -8.83 3.13 17.21
C VAL A 15 -8.35 3.85 15.94
N THR A 16 -8.08 5.15 16.01
CA THR A 16 -7.59 5.94 14.87
C THR A 16 -6.27 5.39 14.33
N ASP A 17 -5.33 5.03 15.21
CA ASP A 17 -4.04 4.44 14.83
C ASP A 17 -4.22 3.09 14.11
N ARG A 18 -5.19 2.27 14.55
CA ARG A 18 -5.48 0.99 13.93
C ARG A 18 -6.07 1.15 12.54
N HIS A 19 -6.99 2.10 12.36
CA HIS A 19 -7.56 2.41 11.05
C HIS A 19 -6.49 2.88 10.07
N GLU A 20 -5.60 3.77 10.49
CA GLU A 20 -4.48 4.23 9.65
C GLU A 20 -3.56 3.05 9.29
N ALA A 21 -3.26 2.15 10.24
CA ALA A 21 -2.45 0.97 9.97
C ALA A 21 -3.12 0.01 8.97
N MET A 22 -4.44 -0.20 9.07
CA MET A 22 -5.20 -1.01 8.11
C MET A 22 -5.24 -0.38 6.73
N TRP A 23 -5.40 0.95 6.67
CA TRP A 23 -5.39 1.69 5.42
C TRP A 23 -4.00 1.61 4.76
N GLN A 24 -2.93 1.78 5.53
CA GLN A 24 -1.58 1.64 5.03
C GLN A 24 -1.30 0.23 4.52
N ALA A 25 -1.67 -0.80 5.28
CA ALA A 25 -1.49 -2.18 4.86
C ALA A 25 -2.24 -2.51 3.56
N ALA A 26 -3.43 -1.95 3.38
CA ALA A 26 -4.21 -2.12 2.16
C ALA A 26 -3.54 -1.44 0.95
N ARG A 27 -3.03 -0.21 1.12
CA ARG A 27 -2.23 0.50 0.10
C ARG A 27 -0.97 -0.26 -0.28
N ASP A 28 -0.25 -0.79 0.70
CA ASP A 28 0.99 -1.55 0.48
C ASP A 28 0.71 -2.84 -0.32
N LEU A 29 -0.43 -3.49 -0.06
CA LEU A 29 -0.82 -4.70 -0.78
C LEU A 29 -1.20 -4.40 -2.24
N GLU A 30 -1.91 -3.29 -2.49
CA GLU A 30 -2.20 -2.83 -3.86
C GLU A 30 -0.91 -2.44 -4.59
N ALA A 31 0.03 -1.77 -3.92
CA ALA A 31 1.32 -1.41 -4.51
C ALA A 31 2.11 -2.68 -4.89
N GLY A 32 2.15 -3.69 -4.02
CA GLY A 32 2.78 -4.98 -4.33
C GLY A 32 2.14 -5.67 -5.53
N PHE A 33 0.80 -5.65 -5.61
CA PHE A 33 0.08 -6.19 -6.77
C PHE A 33 0.44 -5.46 -8.07
N ILE A 34 0.42 -4.12 -8.06
CA ILE A 34 0.76 -3.31 -9.23
C ILE A 34 2.22 -3.56 -9.65
N ALA A 35 3.16 -3.61 -8.69
CA ALA A 35 4.56 -3.91 -8.97
C ALA A 35 4.72 -5.25 -9.71
N GLU A 36 3.98 -6.28 -9.30
CA GLU A 36 3.99 -7.59 -9.96
C GLU A 36 3.39 -7.54 -11.38
N MET A 37 2.33 -6.76 -11.57
CA MET A 37 1.76 -6.54 -12.91
C MET A 37 2.73 -5.80 -13.82
N LEU A 38 3.45 -4.78 -13.32
CA LEU A 38 4.46 -4.05 -14.08
C LEU A 38 5.64 -4.97 -14.47
N LYS A 39 6.10 -5.82 -13.55
CA LYS A 39 7.12 -6.85 -13.82
C LYS A 39 6.63 -7.81 -14.93
N THR A 40 5.40 -8.28 -14.82
CA THR A 40 4.78 -9.21 -15.79
C THR A 40 4.56 -8.58 -17.16
N ALA A 41 4.24 -7.27 -17.22
CA ALA A 41 4.10 -6.51 -18.46
C ALA A 41 5.44 -6.30 -19.19
N GLY A 42 6.56 -6.73 -18.61
CA GLY A 42 7.89 -6.64 -19.22
C GLY A 42 8.61 -5.33 -18.94
N LEU A 43 8.07 -4.45 -18.07
CA LEU A 43 8.71 -3.20 -17.69
C LEU A 43 9.94 -3.39 -16.80
N ALA A 44 10.14 -4.60 -16.28
CA ALA A 44 11.36 -4.98 -15.57
C ALA A 44 12.51 -5.41 -16.50
N LYS A 45 12.28 -5.52 -17.81
CA LYS A 45 13.29 -6.03 -18.76
C LYS A 45 13.88 -4.90 -19.57
N THR A 46 15.19 -4.74 -19.46
CA THR A 46 15.93 -3.77 -20.24
C THR A 46 16.01 -4.23 -21.72
N PRO A 47 15.69 -3.38 -22.72
CA PRO A 47 15.77 -3.76 -24.13
C PRO A 47 17.19 -4.15 -24.54
N SER A 48 17.36 -5.29 -25.22
CA SER A 48 18.67 -5.89 -25.53
C SER A 48 19.59 -5.05 -26.43
N MET A 49 19.05 -4.06 -27.15
CA MET A 49 19.82 -3.22 -28.09
C MET A 49 20.17 -1.82 -27.56
N PHE A 50 19.52 -1.36 -26.49
CA PHE A 50 19.68 0.00 -25.93
C PHE A 50 19.64 0.04 -24.39
N GLY A 51 19.83 -1.11 -23.73
CA GLY A 51 19.75 -1.24 -22.28
C GLY A 51 21.09 -1.09 -21.57
N GLY A 52 21.10 -0.42 -20.41
CA GLY A 52 22.23 -0.14 -19.54
C GLY A 52 22.90 -1.35 -18.85
N GLY A 53 22.71 -2.54 -19.41
CA GLY A 53 23.35 -3.79 -19.00
C GLY A 53 22.89 -4.31 -17.63
N SER A 54 23.67 -5.23 -17.08
CA SER A 54 23.37 -5.90 -15.79
C SER A 54 23.28 -4.94 -14.60
N GLY A 55 23.77 -3.71 -14.72
CA GLY A 55 23.61 -2.69 -13.68
C GLY A 55 22.17 -2.18 -13.60
N GLU A 56 21.53 -1.93 -14.75
CA GLU A 56 20.15 -1.41 -14.82
C GLU A 56 19.13 -2.44 -14.32
N ASP A 57 19.32 -3.73 -14.65
CA ASP A 57 18.44 -4.82 -14.19
C ASP A 57 18.34 -4.87 -12.65
N GLN A 58 19.41 -4.54 -11.93
CA GLN A 58 19.45 -4.53 -10.46
C GLN A 58 18.66 -3.36 -9.86
N PHE A 59 18.50 -2.25 -10.58
CA PHE A 59 17.75 -1.07 -10.14
C PHE A 59 16.32 -1.03 -10.68
N ALA A 60 16.01 -1.79 -11.74
CA ALA A 60 14.68 -1.86 -12.34
C ALA A 60 13.61 -2.29 -11.32
N GLY A 61 13.94 -3.22 -10.42
CA GLY A 61 13.04 -3.64 -9.33
C GLY A 61 12.67 -2.49 -8.39
N PHE A 62 13.66 -1.70 -7.95
CA PHE A 62 13.42 -0.55 -7.08
C PHE A 62 12.58 0.54 -7.75
N LEU A 63 12.84 0.81 -9.03
CA LEU A 63 12.05 1.77 -9.80
C LEU A 63 10.59 1.32 -9.95
N ILE A 64 10.37 0.03 -10.21
CA ILE A 64 9.02 -0.54 -10.30
C ILE A 64 8.28 -0.44 -8.97
N ASP A 65 8.95 -0.77 -7.87
CA ASP A 65 8.33 -0.73 -6.55
C ASP A 65 7.94 0.71 -6.16
N GLU A 66 8.80 1.70 -6.44
CA GLU A 66 8.47 3.12 -6.22
C GLU A 66 7.37 3.62 -7.17
N GLN A 67 7.39 3.20 -8.43
CA GLN A 67 6.35 3.57 -9.38
C GLN A 67 4.99 3.00 -8.96
N ALA A 68 4.94 1.76 -8.45
CA ALA A 68 3.73 1.17 -7.93
C ALA A 68 3.17 1.96 -6.72
N LYS A 69 4.05 2.38 -5.78
CA LYS A 69 3.65 3.24 -4.65
C LYS A 69 3.09 4.58 -5.12
N LEU A 70 3.72 5.20 -6.12
CA LEU A 70 3.23 6.45 -6.71
C LEU A 70 1.86 6.29 -7.36
N ILE A 71 1.63 5.18 -8.08
CA ILE A 71 0.32 4.88 -8.69
C ILE A 71 -0.76 4.76 -7.60
N VAL A 72 -0.50 4.00 -6.53
CA VAL A 72 -1.43 3.90 -5.39
C VAL A 72 -1.67 5.26 -4.73
N GLY A 73 -0.60 6.04 -4.51
CA GLY A 73 -0.67 7.39 -3.95
C GLY A 73 -1.51 8.38 -4.78
N GLN A 74 -1.65 8.14 -6.09
CA GLN A 74 -2.49 8.94 -7.00
C GLN A 74 -3.90 8.36 -7.22
N GLY A 75 -4.29 7.33 -6.48
CA GLY A 75 -5.64 6.75 -6.52
C GLY A 75 -5.67 5.26 -6.88
N GLY A 76 -4.56 4.67 -7.33
CA GLY A 76 -4.45 3.23 -7.57
C GLY A 76 -5.43 2.70 -8.61
N ILE A 77 -5.80 1.42 -8.44
CA ILE A 77 -6.82 0.74 -9.25
C ILE A 77 -8.08 0.42 -8.44
N GLY A 78 -8.11 0.82 -7.16
CA GLY A 78 -9.24 0.64 -6.24
C GLY A 78 -9.17 -0.63 -5.38
N LEU A 79 -8.07 -1.40 -5.46
CA LEU A 79 -7.94 -2.64 -4.68
C LEU A 79 -7.72 -2.36 -3.19
N ALA A 80 -6.98 -1.30 -2.84
CA ALA A 80 -6.76 -0.92 -1.45
C ALA A 80 -8.07 -0.65 -0.70
N GLU A 81 -9.06 -0.03 -1.34
CA GLU A 81 -10.38 0.17 -0.74
C GLU A 81 -11.05 -1.17 -0.41
N SER A 82 -11.16 -2.09 -1.37
CA SER A 82 -11.78 -3.39 -1.15
C SER A 82 -11.09 -4.20 -0.04
N ILE A 83 -9.76 -4.12 0.04
CA ILE A 83 -8.98 -4.80 1.09
C ILE A 83 -9.25 -4.16 2.44
N TYR A 84 -9.19 -2.83 2.52
CA TYR A 84 -9.44 -2.08 3.75
C TYR A 84 -10.83 -2.38 4.31
N GLN A 85 -11.87 -2.35 3.47
CA GLN A 85 -13.23 -2.70 3.90
C GLN A 85 -13.32 -4.14 4.42
N SER A 86 -12.55 -5.07 3.84
CA SER A 86 -12.49 -6.46 4.31
C SER A 86 -11.76 -6.59 5.65
N LEU A 87 -10.69 -5.83 5.86
CA LEU A 87 -9.96 -5.76 7.14
C LEU A 87 -10.86 -5.20 8.25
N MET A 88 -11.58 -4.11 7.98
CA MET A 88 -12.53 -3.51 8.93
C MET A 88 -13.66 -4.46 9.32
N LYS A 89 -14.24 -5.19 8.36
CA LYS A 89 -15.27 -6.21 8.64
C LYS A 89 -14.73 -7.32 9.55
N ARG A 90 -13.47 -7.73 9.34
CA ARG A 90 -12.83 -8.78 10.16
C ARG A 90 -12.54 -8.30 11.59
N ASP A 91 -12.22 -7.03 11.76
CA ASP A 91 -11.94 -6.43 13.08
C ASP A 91 -13.21 -6.14 13.89
N GLY A 92 -14.40 -6.34 13.31
CA GLY A 92 -15.70 -6.13 13.97
C GLY A 92 -16.18 -4.67 13.98
N GLU A 93 -15.46 -3.79 13.29
CA GLU A 93 -15.74 -2.36 13.15
C GLU A 93 -16.94 -2.08 12.22
N MET A 94 -17.25 -3.00 11.30
CA MET A 94 -18.43 -2.95 10.44
C MET A 94 -19.28 -4.21 10.59
N LYS A 95 -20.51 -4.04 11.10
CA LYS A 95 -21.57 -5.05 11.10
C LYS A 95 -22.32 -5.08 9.79
#